data_AF-A0AA96WKC3-F1
#
_entry.id   AF-A0AA96WKC3-F1
#
_cell.length_a   1.000
_cell.length_b   1.000
_cell.length_c   1.000
_cell.angle_alpha   90.00
_cell.angle_beta   90.00
_cell.angle_gamma   90.00
#
_symmetry.space_group_name_H-M   'P 1'
#
loop_
_entity.id
_entity.type
_entity.pdbx_description
1 polymer ?
#
loop_
_entity_poly.entity_id
_entity_poly.type
_entity_poly.pdbx_seq_one_letter_code
_entity_poly.pdbx_strand_id
1 'polypeptide(L)' 'MTTADLFPALRELSRSEKLKVMQFLIAELAKEEEPTLQAGATYSLWSPLNSHEAAHKLSQLLESDQAARNA' A
#
# COMPACT_ATOMS: atom_id res chain seq x y z
N MET A 1 22.72 0.97 -20.18
CA MET A 1 21.76 0.11 -20.90
C MET A 1 20.41 0.79 -20.84
N THR A 2 19.77 0.99 -21.98
CA THR A 2 18.44 1.58 -22.05
C THR A 2 17.39 0.48 -22.17
N THR A 3 16.13 0.77 -21.83
CA THR A 3 15.02 -0.18 -22.04
C THR A 3 14.86 -0.56 -23.51
N ALA A 4 15.19 0.36 -24.44
CA ALA A 4 15.19 0.12 -25.87
C ALA A 4 16.13 -1.02 -26.29
N ASP A 5 17.28 -1.17 -25.61
CA ASP A 5 18.28 -2.20 -25.89
C ASP A 5 17.84 -3.59 -25.40
N LEU A 6 16.88 -3.66 -24.47
CA LEU A 6 16.42 -4.91 -23.84
C LEU A 6 15.29 -5.60 -24.61
N PHE A 7 14.46 -4.83 -25.32
CA PHE A 7 13.29 -5.35 -26.04
C PHE A 7 13.62 -6.41 -27.11
N PRO A 8 14.70 -6.28 -27.91
CA PRO A 8 15.07 -7.31 -28.87
C PRO A 8 15.31 -8.66 -28.18
N ALA A 9 16.13 -8.67 -27.11
CA ALA A 9 16.43 -9.89 -26.36
C ALA A 9 15.16 -10.49 -25.71
N LEU A 10 14.27 -9.67 -25.15
CA LEU A 10 13.02 -10.15 -24.56
C LEU A 10 12.06 -10.73 -25.60
N ARG A 11 12.10 -10.29 -26.85
CA ARG A 11 11.22 -10.82 -27.92
C ARG A 11 11.61 -12.23 -28.33
N GLU A 12 12.90 -12.55 -28.34
CA GLU A 12 13.44 -13.85 -28.71
C GLU A 12 13.13 -14.97 -27.70
N LEU A 13 12.84 -14.61 -26.45
CA LEU A 13 12.48 -15.56 -25.39
C LEU A 13 11.21 -16.33 -25.72
N SER A 14 11.18 -17.60 -25.32
CA SER A 14 9.96 -18.42 -25.32
C SER A 14 8.92 -17.86 -24.35
N ARG A 15 7.66 -18.29 -24.48
CA ARG A 15 6.57 -17.84 -23.59
C ARG A 15 6.87 -18.12 -22.12
N SER A 16 7.46 -19.27 -21.80
CA SER A 16 7.79 -19.64 -20.41
C SER A 16 8.91 -18.78 -19.84
N GLU A 17 9.93 -18.45 -20.64
CA GLU A 17 11.02 -17.56 -20.22
C GLU A 17 10.54 -16.12 -20.01
N LYS A 18 9.65 -15.62 -20.88
CA LYS A 18 8.99 -14.32 -20.69
C LYS A 18 8.26 -14.24 -19.36
N LEU A 19 7.52 -15.31 -19.00
CA LEU A 19 6.83 -15.38 -17.70
C LEU A 19 7.80 -15.39 -16.52
N LYS A 20 8.95 -16.09 -16.63
CA LYS A 20 9.99 -16.06 -15.59
C LYS A 20 10.59 -14.67 -15.41
N VAL A 21 10.88 -13.97 -16.52
CA VAL A 21 11.38 -12.59 -16.47
C VAL A 21 10.36 -11.66 -15.81
N MET A 22 9.07 -11.78 -16.17
CA MET A 22 8.02 -11.01 -15.50
C MET A 22 7.96 -11.30 -14.00
N GLN A 23 8.01 -12.57 -13.59
CA GLN A 23 8.00 -12.95 -12.18
C GLN A 23 9.20 -12.36 -11.42
N PHE A 24 10.39 -12.40 -12.02
CA PHE A 24 11.58 -11.79 -11.45
C PHE A 24 11.41 -10.27 -11.28
N LEU A 25 10.99 -9.56 -12.33
CA LEU A 25 10.80 -8.10 -12.26
C LEU A 25 9.74 -7.69 -11.25
N ILE A 26 8.62 -8.41 -11.16
CA ILE A 26 7.56 -8.16 -10.18
C ILE A 26 8.10 -8.36 -8.75
N ALA A 27 8.91 -9.39 -8.52
CA ALA A 27 9.51 -9.66 -7.21
C ALA A 27 10.54 -8.59 -6.80
N GLU A 28 11.31 -8.05 -7.75
CA GLU A 28 12.24 -6.93 -7.47
C GLU A 28 11.48 -5.65 -7.13
N LEU A 29 10.46 -5.30 -7.92
CA LEU A 29 9.61 -4.14 -7.64
C LEU A 29 8.94 -4.23 -6.27
N ALA A 30 8.45 -5.41 -5.89
CA ALA A 30 7.83 -5.63 -4.58
C ALA A 30 8.79 -5.41 -3.39
N LYS A 31 10.11 -5.50 -3.59
CA LYS A 31 11.12 -5.20 -2.56
C LYS A 31 11.41 -3.70 -2.44
N GLU A 32 11.15 -2.94 -3.50
CA GLU A 32 11.33 -1.48 -3.53
C GLU A 32 10.12 -0.74 -2.93
N GLU A 33 8.96 -1.40 -2.84
CA GLU A 33 7.80 -0.88 -2.13
C GLU A 33 8.01 -0.90 -0.60
N GLU A 34 7.75 0.23 0.06
CA GLU A 34 7.69 0.40 1.53
C GLU A 34 6.93 -0.78 2.19
N PRO A 35 7.31 -1.20 3.42
CA PRO A 35 7.14 -2.56 3.90
C PRO A 35 5.73 -3.08 3.63
N THR A 36 5.61 -3.84 2.54
CA THR A 36 4.45 -4.65 2.26
C THR A 36 4.28 -5.61 3.44
N LEU A 37 3.04 -5.78 3.89
CA LEU A 37 2.71 -6.62 5.04
C LEU A 37 3.40 -7.98 4.87
N GLN A 38 4.32 -8.29 5.78
CA GLN A 38 5.10 -9.51 5.74
C GLN A 38 4.21 -10.68 6.13
N ALA A 39 4.33 -11.77 5.37
CA ALA A 39 3.61 -13.00 5.67
C ALA A 39 3.99 -13.50 7.08
N GLY A 40 2.98 -13.70 7.94
CA GLY A 40 3.18 -14.17 9.32
C GLY A 40 3.51 -13.08 10.34
N ALA A 41 3.67 -11.82 9.92
CA ALA A 41 3.82 -10.71 10.85
C ALA A 41 2.47 -10.28 11.45
N THR A 42 2.49 -9.88 12.72
CA THR A 42 1.32 -9.29 13.39
C THR A 42 1.48 -7.78 13.40
N TYR A 43 0.52 -7.08 12.78
CA TYR A 43 0.52 -5.62 12.72
C TYR A 43 -0.47 -5.06 13.71
N SER A 44 -0.04 -4.06 14.48
CA SER A 44 -0.94 -3.36 15.39
C SER A 44 -1.95 -2.56 14.56
N LEU A 45 -3.22 -2.92 14.66
CA LEU A 45 -4.28 -2.19 13.98
C LEU A 45 -4.58 -0.90 14.78
N TRP A 46 -4.30 0.25 14.18
CA TRP A 46 -4.72 1.54 14.72
C TRP A 46 -6.22 1.72 14.48
N SER A 47 -7.02 1.12 15.36
CA SER A 47 -8.48 1.23 15.33
C SER A 47 -8.98 2.25 16.35
N PRO A 48 -9.95 3.12 15.98
CA PRO A 48 -10.67 3.95 16.96
C PRO A 48 -11.54 3.12 17.92
N LEU A 49 -11.76 1.83 17.62
CA LEU A 49 -12.58 0.94 18.43
C LEU A 49 -11.97 0.82 19.84
N ASN A 50 -12.76 1.16 20.86
CA ASN A 50 -12.36 1.25 22.27
C ASN A 50 -11.30 2.33 22.60
N SER A 51 -11.04 3.28 21.68
CA SER A 51 -10.20 4.44 21.97
C SER A 51 -11.03 5.55 22.65
N HIS A 52 -10.79 5.75 23.94
CA HIS A 52 -11.41 6.83 24.71
C HIS A 52 -11.03 8.21 24.16
N GLU A 53 -9.80 8.36 23.67
CA GLU A 53 -9.32 9.59 23.04
C GLU A 53 -10.07 9.89 21.74
N ALA A 54 -10.28 8.87 20.90
CA ALA A 54 -11.05 9.03 19.67
C ALA A 54 -12.52 9.42 19.96
N ALA A 55 -13.13 8.78 20.96
CA ALA A 55 -14.48 9.13 21.39
C ALA A 55 -14.56 10.58 21.88
N HIS A 56 -13.61 11.01 22.72
CA HIS A 56 -13.56 12.38 23.22
C HIS A 56 -13.39 13.40 22.09
N LYS A 57 -12.52 13.11 21.11
CA LYS A 57 -12.29 14.01 19.98
C LYS A 57 -13.53 14.16 19.10
N LEU A 58 -14.28 13.07 18.88
CA LEU A 58 -15.55 13.10 18.17
C LEU A 58 -16.61 13.91 18.92
N SER A 59 -16.70 13.76 20.25
CA SER A 59 -17.63 14.57 21.06
C SER A 59 -17.36 16.07 20.93
N GLN A 60 -16.10 16.49 21.04
CA GLN A 60 -15.72 17.90 20.87
C GLN A 60 -16.10 18.45 19.49
N LEU A 61 -15.92 17.64 18.43
CA LEU A 61 -16.28 18.03 17.07
C LEU A 61 -17.80 18.24 16.95
N LEU A 62 -18.60 17.31 17.48
CA LEU A 62 -20.05 17.39 17.44
C LEU A 62 -20.59 18.60 18.22
N GLU A 63 -20.01 18.88 19.38
CA GLU A 63 -20.34 20.07 20.17
C GLU A 63 -20.04 21.36 19.39
N SER A 64 -18.88 21.41 18.72
CA SER A 64 -18.50 22.57 17.91
C SER A 64 -19.41 22.79 16.69
N ASP A 65 -19.82 21.71 16.01
CA ASP A 65 -20.74 21.76 14.87
C ASP A 65 -22.14 22.17 15.32
N GLN A 66 -22.62 21.66 16.45
CA GLN A 66 -23.90 22.05 17.02
C GLN A 66 -23.91 23.54 17.42
N ALA A 67 -22.84 24.04 18.03
CA ALA A 67 -22.69 25.45 18.36
C ALA A 67 -22.68 26.33 17.10
N ALA A 68 -21.97 25.91 16.05
CA ALA A 68 -21.92 26.63 14.77
C ALA A 68 -23.27 26.67 14.04
N ARG A 69 -24.09 25.61 14.15
CA ARG A 69 -25.44 25.56 13.56
C ARG A 69 -26.48 26.38 14.31
N ASN A 70 -26.25 26.62 15.60
CA ASN A 70 -27.16 27.36 16.48
C ASN A 70 -26.80 28.84 16.61
N ALA A 71 -25.72 29.30 15.96
CA ALA A 71 -25.27 30.68 15.89
C ALA A 71 -25.79 31.37 14.62
#